data_AF-A0A371EFU6-F1
#
_entry.id   AF-A0A371EFU6-F1
#
_cell.length_a   1.000
_cell.length_b   1.000
_cell.length_c   1.000
_cell.angle_alpha   90.00
_cell.angle_beta   90.00
_cell.angle_gamma   90.00
#
_symmetry.space_group_name_H-M   'P 1'
#
loop_
_entity.id
_entity.type
_entity.pdbx_description
1 polymer ?
#
loop_
_entity_poly.entity_id
_entity_poly.type
_entity_poly.pdbx_seq_one_letter_code
_entity_poly.pdbx_strand_id
1 'polypeptide(L)' 'MVEPFDGSQDPHPHLQAFQAQMYISGGNDKLSCKLFPGTLGGVAMQWMATLPPRTIQTFNDLADAFTSQFAANKKKQLE' A
#
# COMPACT_ATOMS: atom_id res chain seq x y z
N MET A 1 -0.19 -0.10 -15.26
CA MET A 1 0.54 -0.67 -14.11
C MET A 1 0.46 0.35 -12.99
N VAL A 2 0.39 -0.10 -11.73
CA VAL A 2 0.49 0.81 -10.59
C VAL A 2 1.93 1.31 -10.51
N GLU A 3 2.12 2.63 -10.46
CA GLU A 3 3.44 3.23 -10.29
C GLU A 3 4.05 2.84 -8.94
N PRO A 4 5.36 2.57 -8.84
CA PRO A 4 5.99 2.23 -7.58
C PRO A 4 5.84 3.34 -6.54
N PHE A 5 5.37 3.00 -5.34
CA PHE A 5 5.29 3.92 -4.22
C PHE A 5 6.58 3.87 -3.41
N ASP A 6 7.34 4.97 -3.40
CA ASP A 6 8.64 5.05 -2.74
C ASP A 6 8.56 5.47 -1.24
N GLY A 7 7.37 5.89 -0.79
CA GLY A 7 7.18 6.40 0.56
C GLY A 7 7.28 7.93 0.69
N SER A 8 7.24 8.69 -0.40
CA SER A 8 7.24 10.17 -0.38
C SER A 8 5.90 10.81 -0.71
N GLN A 9 5.01 10.07 -1.39
CA GLN A 9 3.73 10.56 -1.90
C GLN A 9 2.58 10.28 -0.93
N ASP A 10 1.40 10.87 -1.19
CA ASP A 10 0.18 10.49 -0.49
C ASP A 10 -0.14 9.01 -0.75
N PRO A 11 -0.35 8.17 0.27
CA PRO A 11 -0.65 6.75 0.08
C PRO A 11 -2.02 6.48 -0.57
N HIS A 12 -2.98 7.41 -0.52
CA HIS A 12 -4.37 7.14 -0.95
C HIS A 12 -4.48 6.89 -2.47
N PRO A 13 -3.93 7.74 -3.34
CA PRO A 13 -3.96 7.49 -4.79
C PRO A 13 -3.31 6.16 -5.19
N HIS A 14 -2.20 5.79 -4.54
CA HIS A 14 -1.53 4.52 -4.79
C HIS A 14 -2.42 3.33 -4.43
N LEU A 15 -3.00 3.36 -3.23
CA LEU A 15 -3.90 2.32 -2.75
C LEU A 15 -5.13 2.18 -3.66
N GLN A 16 -5.73 3.29 -4.08
CA GLN A 16 -6.87 3.29 -5.00
C GLN A 16 -6.51 2.71 -6.36
N ALA A 17 -5.36 3.09 -6.93
CA ALA A 17 -4.88 2.55 -8.20
C ALA A 17 -4.66 1.03 -8.12
N PHE A 18 -4.08 0.55 -7.02
CA PHE A 18 -3.90 -0.87 -6.78
C PHE A 18 -5.23 -1.62 -6.64
N GLN A 19 -6.17 -1.09 -5.86
CA GLN A 19 -7.51 -1.67 -5.71
C GLN A 19 -8.25 -1.78 -7.05
N ALA A 20 -8.19 -0.74 -7.88
CA ALA A 20 -8.80 -0.77 -9.21
C ALA A 20 -8.17 -1.85 -10.11
N GLN A 21 -6.84 -1.99 -10.08
CA GLN A 21 -6.14 -3.03 -10.83
C GLN A 21 -6.55 -4.45 -10.36
N MET A 22 -6.64 -4.66 -9.04
CA MET A 22 -7.06 -5.96 -8.49
C MET A 22 -8.51 -6.28 -8.84
N TYR A 23 -9.40 -5.30 -8.81
CA TYR A 23 -10.79 -5.48 -9.24
C TYR A 23 -10.88 -5.92 -10.70
N ILE A 24 -10.18 -5.24 -11.61
CA ILE A 24 -10.16 -5.58 -13.05
C ILE A 24 -9.59 -6.98 -13.28
N SER A 25 -8.59 -7.38 -12.49
CA SER A 25 -7.90 -8.66 -12.65
C SER A 25 -8.61 -9.84 -11.94
N GLY A 26 -9.74 -9.60 -11.28
CA GLY A 26 -10.44 -10.63 -10.50
C GLY A 26 -9.68 -11.08 -9.24
N GLY A 27 -8.87 -10.20 -8.66
CA GLY A 27 -8.07 -10.48 -7.48
C GLY A 27 -8.89 -10.63 -6.22
N ASN A 28 -8.41 -11.47 -5.30
CA ASN A 28 -8.94 -11.62 -3.94
C ASN A 28 -7.93 -11.13 -2.91
N ASP A 29 -8.33 -11.00 -1.65
CA ASP A 29 -7.47 -10.55 -0.55
C ASP A 29 -6.10 -11.21 -0.51
N LYS A 30 -6.07 -12.54 -0.65
CA LYS A 30 -4.82 -13.30 -0.61
C LYS A 30 -3.89 -12.94 -1.77
N LEU A 31 -4.44 -12.74 -2.96
CA LEU A 31 -3.66 -12.31 -4.13
C LEU A 31 -3.22 -10.85 -3.97
N SER A 32 -4.10 -9.99 -3.48
CA SER A 32 -3.81 -8.57 -3.21
C SER A 32 -2.65 -8.42 -2.23
N CYS A 33 -2.67 -9.12 -1.09
CA CYS A 33 -1.57 -9.10 -0.12
C CYS A 33 -0.23 -9.60 -0.68
N LYS A 34 -0.27 -10.56 -1.61
CA LYS A 34 0.95 -11.08 -2.26
C LYS A 34 1.53 -10.14 -3.30
N LEU A 35 0.66 -9.42 -4.02
CA LEU A 35 1.08 -8.55 -5.13
C LEU A 35 1.43 -7.13 -4.68
N PHE A 36 0.79 -6.64 -3.61
CA PHE A 36 1.02 -5.28 -3.11
C PHE A 36 2.50 -4.94 -2.82
N PRO A 37 3.31 -5.82 -2.19
CA PRO A 37 4.74 -5.55 -1.98
C PRO A 37 5.52 -5.25 -3.27
N GLY A 38 5.10 -5.84 -4.40
CA GLY A 38 5.73 -5.59 -5.71
C GLY A 38 5.47 -4.19 -6.28
N THR A 39 4.58 -3.42 -5.66
CA THR A 39 4.29 -2.03 -6.02
C THR A 39 5.02 -1.03 -5.12
N LEU A 40 5.83 -1.50 -4.17
CA LEU A 40 6.56 -0.65 -3.24
C LEU A 40 8.02 -0.52 -3.67
N GLY A 41 8.56 0.69 -3.50
CA GLY A 41 9.97 1.00 -3.66
C GLY A 41 10.52 1.72 -2.42
N GLY A 42 11.82 2.01 -2.44
CA GLY A 42 12.45 2.89 -1.45
C GLY A 42 12.10 2.57 0.01
N VAL A 43 11.68 3.59 0.75
CA VAL A 43 11.36 3.51 2.18
C VAL A 43 10.11 2.64 2.42
N ALA A 44 9.18 2.62 1.47
CA ALA A 44 7.97 1.79 1.59
C ALA A 44 8.28 0.29 1.53
N MET A 45 9.21 -0.12 0.67
CA MET A 45 9.68 -1.51 0.64
C MET A 45 10.38 -1.90 1.96
N GLN A 46 11.22 -1.01 2.49
CA GLN A 46 11.91 -1.25 3.77
C GLN A 46 10.91 -1.39 4.92
N TRP A 47 9.92 -0.50 5.00
CA TRP A 47 8.85 -0.59 6.00
C TRP A 47 8.12 -1.93 5.93
N MET A 48 7.74 -2.38 4.74
CA MET A 48 7.04 -3.66 4.56
C MET A 48 7.83 -4.84 5.13
N ALA A 49 9.17 -4.82 4.98
CA ALA A 49 10.06 -5.84 5.52
C ALA A 49 10.20 -5.80 7.06
N THR A 50 9.82 -4.70 7.71
CA THR A 50 9.85 -4.57 9.18
C THR A 50 8.57 -5.06 9.87
N LEU A 51 7.51 -5.35 9.11
CA LEU A 51 6.24 -5.79 9.68
C LEU A 51 6.39 -7.14 10.39
N PRO A 52 5.83 -7.31 11.60
CA PRO A 52 5.86 -8.59 12.28
C PRO A 52 5.12 -9.67 11.47
N PRO A 53 5.56 -10.94 11.59
CA PRO A 53 4.84 -12.04 10.96
C PRO A 53 3.40 -12.11 11.49
N ARG A 54 2.45 -12.41 10.60
CA ARG A 54 1.00 -12.51 10.88
C ARG A 54 0.29 -11.19 11.23
N THR A 55 0.92 -10.03 11.09
CA THR A 55 0.23 -8.73 11.24
C THR A 55 -0.75 -8.45 10.10
N ILE A 56 -0.45 -8.91 8.89
CA ILE A 56 -1.33 -8.78 7.72
C ILE A 56 -2.01 -10.13 7.45
N GLN A 57 -3.32 -10.21 7.62
CA GLN A 57 -4.12 -11.41 7.32
C GLN A 57 -5.07 -11.17 6.14
N THR A 58 -5.56 -9.95 6.00
CA THR A 58 -6.45 -9.49 4.93
C THR A 58 -5.83 -8.32 4.16
N PHE A 59 -6.39 -7.98 3.01
CA PHE A 59 -5.94 -6.78 2.30
C PHE A 59 -6.30 -5.50 3.05
N ASN A 60 -7.37 -5.51 3.84
CA ASN A 60 -7.74 -4.38 4.69
C ASN A 60 -6.69 -4.14 5.78
N ASP A 61 -6.18 -5.19 6.45
CA ASP A 61 -5.10 -5.03 7.43
C ASP A 61 -3.87 -4.36 6.82
N LEU A 62 -3.54 -4.76 5.58
CA LEU A 62 -2.45 -4.17 4.81
C LEU A 62 -2.71 -2.70 4.51
N ALA A 63 -3.92 -2.37 4.03
CA ALA A 63 -4.31 -1.02 3.65
C ALA A 63 -4.29 -0.08 4.86
N ASP A 64 -4.78 -0.53 6.00
CA ASP A 64 -4.79 0.23 7.25
C ASP A 64 -3.36 0.47 7.76
N ALA A 65 -2.52 -0.57 7.79
CA ALA A 65 -1.12 -0.43 8.20
C ALA A 65 -0.35 0.51 7.26
N PHE A 66 -0.57 0.40 5.95
CA PHE A 66 0.07 1.24 4.94
C PHE A 66 -0.34 2.71 5.06
N THR A 67 -1.65 2.99 5.15
CA THR A 67 -2.14 4.36 5.27
C THR A 67 -1.76 5.00 6.60
N SER A 68 -1.71 4.21 7.69
CA SER A 68 -1.22 4.66 8.99
C SER A 68 0.26 5.03 8.95
N GLN A 69 1.10 4.15 8.37
CA GLN A 69 2.55 4.39 8.25
C GLN A 69 2.88 5.67 7.47
N PHE A 70 2.18 5.91 6.36
CA PHE A 70 2.48 7.01 5.45
C PHE A 70 1.50 8.19 5.61
N ALA A 71 0.75 8.26 6.72
CA ALA A 71 -0.23 9.31 6.98
C ALA A 71 0.39 10.71 6.96
N ALA A 72 1.65 10.85 7.39
CA ALA A 72 2.39 12.11 7.42
C ALA A 72 2.81 12.61 6.02
N ASN A 73 2.78 11.75 5.00
CA ASN A 73 3.10 12.13 3.62
C ASN A 73 1.92 12.74 2.88
N LYS A 74 0.74 12.75 3.51
CA LYS A 74 -0.35 13.61 3.07
C LYS A 74 0.19 15.03 3.09
N LYS A 75 0.26 15.68 1.93
CA LYS A 75 0.48 17.11 1.88
C LYS A 75 -0.57 17.73 2.80
N LYS A 76 -0.12 18.37 3.89
CA LYS A 76 -0.94 19.36 4.57
C LYS A 76 -1.21 20.41 3.50
N GLN A 77 -2.41 20.41 2.93
CA GLN A 77 -2.94 21.61 2.28
C GLN A 77 -3.05 22.62 3.41
N LEU A 78 -1.99 23.40 3.60
CA LEU A 78 -2.03 24.61 4.40
C LEU A 78 -2.84 25.59 3.53
N GLU A 79 -4.15 25.59 3.72
CA GLU A 79 -5.03 26.68 3.29
C GLU A 79 -4.89 27.87 4.27
#